data_AF-A0A2H5QF17-F1
#
_entry.id   AF-A0A2H5QF17-F1
#
_cell.length_a   1.000
_cell.length_b   1.000
_cell.length_c   1.000
_cell.angle_alpha   90.00
_cell.angle_beta   90.00
_cell.angle_gamma   90.00
#
_symmetry.space_group_name_H-M   'P 1'
#
loop_
_entity.id
_entity.type
_entity.pdbx_description
1 polymer ?
#
loop_
_entity_poly.entity_id
_entity_poly.type
_entity_poly.pdbx_seq_one_letter_code
_entity_poly.pdbx_strand_id
1 'polypeptide(L)'
;MTAGTTVIFFYFAVIKTVDDHSGLWLPGNIFHLFFQNNTAYHDVHHQLQGLKYNYSQPFFSIWDRLLGTHMPYHLVKLPEGGFEAQLKKD
;
A
#
# COMPACT_ATOMS: atom_id res chain seq x y z
N MET A 1 -3.44 -12.21 -24.47
CA MET A 1 -3.85 -12.85 -23.18
C MET A 1 -5.03 -13.74 -23.46
N THR A 2 -5.04 -14.97 -22.94
CA THR A 2 -6.23 -15.84 -23.02
C THR A 2 -7.26 -15.38 -21.98
N ALA A 3 -8.53 -15.69 -22.21
CA ALA A 3 -9.60 -15.37 -21.24
C ALA A 3 -9.25 -15.87 -19.83
N GLY A 4 -8.73 -17.10 -19.72
CA GLY A 4 -8.30 -17.66 -18.44
C GLY A 4 -7.19 -16.85 -17.75
N THR A 5 -6.14 -16.47 -18.48
CA THR A 5 -5.05 -15.63 -17.91
C THR A 5 -5.55 -14.26 -17.46
N THR A 6 -6.47 -13.65 -18.21
CA THR A 6 -7.07 -12.34 -17.85
C THR A 6 -7.88 -12.45 -16.56
N VAL A 7 -8.71 -13.47 -16.44
CA VAL A 7 -9.55 -13.68 -15.25
C VAL A 7 -8.69 -13.86 -14.00
N ILE A 8 -7.65 -14.69 -14.08
CA ILE A 8 -6.72 -14.93 -12.95
C ILE A 8 -6.03 -13.63 -12.54
N PHE A 9 -5.48 -12.89 -13.49
CA PHE A 9 -4.81 -11.62 -13.20
C PHE A 9 -5.77 -10.59 -12.61
N PHE A 10 -7.00 -10.50 -13.13
CA PHE A 10 -8.02 -9.59 -12.62
C PHE A 10 -8.38 -9.91 -11.17
N TYR A 11 -8.66 -11.18 -10.83
CA TYR A 11 -8.94 -11.57 -9.44
C TYR A 11 -7.78 -11.24 -8.51
N PHE A 12 -6.55 -11.56 -8.92
CA PHE A 12 -5.36 -11.23 -8.14
C PHE A 12 -5.23 -9.72 -7.90
N ALA A 13 -5.42 -8.90 -8.94
CA ALA A 13 -5.41 -7.45 -8.83
C ALA A 13 -6.50 -6.93 -7.90
N VAL A 14 -7.73 -7.45 -8.01
CA VAL A 14 -8.85 -7.05 -7.14
C VAL A 14 -8.56 -7.38 -5.68
N ILE A 15 -8.08 -8.60 -5.39
CA ILE A 15 -7.73 -9.00 -4.02
C ILE A 15 -6.67 -8.06 -3.44
N LYS A 16 -5.62 -7.77 -4.22
CA LYS A 16 -4.56 -6.84 -3.79
C LYS A 16 -5.09 -5.42 -3.56
N THR A 17 -5.97 -4.94 -4.43
CA THR A 17 -6.61 -3.62 -4.25
C THR A 17 -7.44 -3.60 -2.97
N VAL A 18 -8.22 -4.63 -2.68
CA VAL A 18 -8.98 -4.73 -1.43
C VAL A 18 -8.05 -4.72 -0.22
N ASP A 19 -6.96 -5.47 -0.26
CA ASP A 19 -5.93 -5.50 0.80
C ASP A 19 -5.43 -4.09 1.12
N ASP A 20 -5.03 -3.33 0.09
CA ASP A 20 -4.48 -1.97 0.23
C ASP A 20 -5.49 -0.97 0.81
N HIS A 21 -6.77 -1.08 0.45
CA HIS A 21 -7.80 -0.12 0.83
C HIS A 21 -8.56 -0.54 2.10
N SER A 22 -8.33 -1.75 2.62
CA SER A 22 -9.06 -2.27 3.78
C SER A 22 -8.69 -1.59 5.10
N GLY A 23 -7.52 -0.94 5.18
CA GLY A 23 -6.96 -0.42 6.43
C GLY A 23 -6.48 -1.51 7.39
N LEU A 24 -6.47 -2.79 6.98
CA LEU A 24 -6.17 -3.91 7.85
C LEU A 24 -4.67 -4.26 7.82
N TRP A 25 -4.02 -4.18 8.97
CA TRP A 25 -2.65 -4.66 9.15
C TRP A 25 -2.63 -6.03 9.84
N LEU A 26 -2.87 -7.09 9.07
CA LEU A 26 -2.95 -8.47 9.59
C LEU A 26 -1.57 -9.13 9.73
N PRO A 27 -1.33 -9.92 10.79
CA PRO A 27 -0.09 -10.67 10.93
C PRO A 27 0.02 -11.74 9.84
N GLY A 28 1.19 -11.83 9.21
CA GLY A 28 1.45 -12.81 8.15
C GLY A 28 0.82 -12.48 6.79
N ASN A 29 0.38 -11.25 6.57
CA ASN A 29 -0.11 -10.83 5.26
C ASN A 29 0.97 -11.00 4.19
N ILE A 30 0.76 -11.98 3.29
CA ILE A 30 1.72 -12.32 2.25
C ILE A 30 1.90 -11.20 1.24
N PHE A 31 0.88 -10.38 0.99
CA PHE A 31 1.00 -9.26 0.06
C PHE A 31 1.99 -8.22 0.56
N HIS A 32 2.03 -7.97 1.86
CA HIS A 32 2.99 -7.04 2.46
C HIS A 32 4.45 -7.53 2.38
N LEU A 33 4.67 -8.85 2.21
CA LEU A 33 6.00 -9.41 2.00
C LEU A 33 6.52 -9.14 0.58
N PHE A 34 5.64 -9.22 -0.42
CA PHE A 34 6.02 -9.06 -1.84
C PHE A 34 5.87 -7.62 -2.35
N PHE A 35 4.92 -6.87 -1.81
CA PHE A 35 4.51 -5.56 -2.30
C PHE A 35 4.59 -4.50 -1.19
N GLN A 36 5.39 -3.47 -1.42
CA GLN A 36 5.66 -2.40 -0.45
C GLN A 36 4.65 -1.25 -0.52
N ASN A 37 3.81 -1.21 -1.55
CA ASN A 37 2.65 -0.34 -1.67
C ASN A 37 1.42 -1.03 -1.05
N ASN A 38 1.48 -1.16 0.28
CA ASN A 38 0.48 -1.83 1.10
C ASN A 38 -0.54 -0.84 1.67
N THR A 39 -1.36 -1.28 2.64
CA THR A 39 -2.36 -0.42 3.25
C THR A 39 -1.80 0.82 3.94
N ALA A 40 -0.63 0.75 4.57
CA ALA A 40 0.01 1.91 5.21
C ALA A 40 0.51 2.93 4.19
N TYR A 41 1.05 2.44 3.07
CA TYR A 41 1.44 3.28 1.94
C TYR A 41 0.24 4.05 1.37
N HIS A 42 -0.90 3.38 1.25
CA HIS A 42 -2.15 3.97 0.76
C HIS A 42 -2.79 4.92 1.79
N ASP A 43 -2.75 4.59 3.08
CA ASP A 43 -3.19 5.48 4.15
C ASP A 43 -2.42 6.80 4.13
N VAL A 44 -1.08 6.72 4.00
CA VAL A 44 -0.23 7.90 3.83
C VAL A 44 -0.63 8.72 2.60
N HIS A 45 -1.00 8.09 1.49
CA HIS A 45 -1.52 8.81 0.31
C HIS A 45 -2.80 9.59 0.62
N HIS A 46 -3.68 9.08 1.48
CA HIS A 46 -4.94 9.74 1.85
C HIS A 46 -4.82 10.80 2.94
N GLN A 47 -3.69 10.89 3.66
CA GLN A 47 -3.45 11.96 4.62
C GLN A 47 -3.44 13.33 3.92
N LEU A 48 -3.77 14.41 4.65
CA LEU A 48 -3.94 15.77 4.08
C LEU A 48 -2.74 16.28 3.25
N GLN A 49 -1.52 15.96 3.68
CA GLN A 49 -0.29 16.26 2.96
C GLN A 49 0.11 15.17 1.96
N GLY A 50 -0.54 14.01 2.05
CA GLY A 50 -0.26 12.73 1.40
C GLY A 50 -0.72 12.58 -0.04
N LEU A 51 -1.77 13.32 -0.46
CA LEU A 51 -2.29 13.26 -1.83
C LEU A 51 -1.28 13.69 -2.90
N LYS A 52 -0.11 14.19 -2.49
CA LYS A 52 1.02 14.59 -3.34
C LYS A 52 2.07 13.48 -3.53
N TYR A 53 1.90 12.34 -2.89
CA TYR A 53 2.90 11.27 -2.81
C TYR A 53 2.25 9.89 -2.90
N ASN A 54 3.09 8.87 -3.07
CA ASN A 54 2.70 7.46 -3.00
C ASN A 54 1.58 7.07 -3.99
N TYR A 55 1.71 7.46 -5.26
CA TYR A 55 0.66 7.27 -6.29
C TYR A 55 0.53 5.83 -6.83
N SER A 56 1.60 5.04 -6.74
CA SER A 56 1.69 3.75 -7.42
C SER A 56 0.86 2.68 -6.73
N GLN A 57 -0.24 2.31 -7.37
CA GLN A 57 -1.06 1.14 -7.03
C GLN A 57 -1.24 0.24 -8.26
N PRO A 58 -1.51 -1.07 -8.08
CA PRO A 58 -1.68 -1.81 -6.83
C PRO A 58 -0.48 -2.71 -6.44
N PHE A 59 0.57 -2.83 -7.26
CA PHE A 59 1.64 -3.83 -7.03
C PHE A 59 3.02 -3.30 -6.62
N PHE A 60 3.53 -2.22 -7.22
CA PHE A 60 4.90 -1.78 -6.94
C PHE A 60 5.00 -0.27 -6.81
N SER A 61 5.81 0.21 -5.86
CA SER A 61 6.13 1.63 -5.66
C SER A 61 7.32 2.13 -6.49
N ILE A 62 7.67 1.41 -7.56
CA ILE A 62 8.87 1.70 -8.38
C ILE A 62 8.80 3.12 -8.94
N TRP A 63 7.65 3.54 -9.47
CA TRP A 63 7.51 4.86 -10.08
C TRP A 63 7.62 5.99 -9.08
N ASP A 64 7.03 5.84 -7.89
CA ASP A 64 7.19 6.85 -6.84
C ASP A 64 8.64 7.00 -6.37
N ARG A 65 9.39 5.89 -6.33
CA ARG A 65 10.82 5.93 -6.00
C ARG A 65 11.65 6.57 -7.10
N LEU A 66 11.38 6.25 -8.36
CA LEU A 66 12.11 6.80 -9.50
C LEU A 66 11.83 8.29 -9.72
N LEU A 67 10.61 8.73 -9.47
CA LEU A 67 10.16 10.10 -9.73
C LEU A 67 10.20 11.00 -8.50
N GLY A 68 10.67 10.49 -7.35
CA GLY A 68 10.80 11.28 -6.12
C GLY A 68 9.46 11.62 -5.45
N THR A 69 8.40 10.86 -5.74
CA THR A 69 7.08 11.04 -5.12
C THR A 69 6.80 10.00 -4.05
N HIS A 70 7.79 9.21 -3.64
CA HIS A 70 7.67 8.31 -2.50
C HIS A 70 7.78 9.06 -1.17
N MET A 71 6.77 8.95 -0.33
CA MET A 71 6.77 9.50 1.03
C MET A 71 7.08 8.39 2.05
N PRO A 72 8.21 8.49 2.77
CA PRO A 72 8.55 7.52 3.82
C PRO A 72 7.67 7.69 5.06
N TYR A 73 7.42 6.57 5.75
CA TYR A 73 6.59 6.54 6.95
C TYR A 73 7.07 5.47 7.94
N HIS A 74 6.60 5.59 9.17
CA HIS A 74 6.77 4.62 10.24
C HIS A 74 5.39 4.11 10.69
N LEU A 75 5.30 2.81 10.98
CA LEU A 75 4.13 2.26 11.65
C LEU A 75 4.34 2.32 13.16
N VAL A 76 3.48 3.07 13.83
CA VAL A 76 3.46 3.19 15.28
C VAL A 76 2.35 2.31 15.81
N LYS A 77 2.67 1.40 16.73
CA LYS A 77 1.68 0.57 17.39
C LYS A 77 0.92 1.42 18.41
N LEU A 78 -0.41 1.41 18.33
CA LEU A 78 -1.24 2.20 19.24
C LEU A 78 -1.51 1.44 20.56
N PRO A 79 -1.66 2.14 21.70
CA PRO A 79 -1.98 1.52 23.00
C PRO A 79 -3.25 0.68 22.99
N GLU A 80 -4.27 1.14 22.27
CA GLU A 80 -5.57 0.49 22.07
C GLU A 80 -5.53 -0.67 21.06
N GLY A 81 -4.39 -0.90 20.40
CA GLY A 81 -4.21 -1.89 19.36
C GLY A 81 -4.26 -1.30 17.95
N GLY A 82 -3.77 -2.06 16.97
CA GLY A 82 -3.60 -1.57 15.60
C GLY A 82 -2.34 -0.73 15.41
N PHE A 83 -2.29 -0.04 14.27
CA PHE A 83 -1.13 0.76 13.85
C PHE A 83 -1.59 2.08 13.23
N GLU A 84 -0.78 3.11 13.41
CA GLU A 84 -0.90 4.38 12.72
C GLU A 84 0.32 4.59 11.80
N ALA A 85 0.08 4.98 10.55
CA ALA A 85 1.14 5.34 9.62
C ALA A 85 1.52 6.82 9.81
N GLN A 86 2.68 7.06 10.41
CA GLN A 86 3.19 8.41 10.65
C GLN A 86 4.26 8.76 9.64
N LEU A 87 4.15 9.94 9.03
CA LEU A 87 5.17 10.46 8.10
C LEU A 87 6.53 10.51 8.79
N LYS A 88 7.56 9.99 8.12
CA LYS A 88 8.93 10.14 8.57
C LYS A 88 9.38 11.55 8.21
N LYS A 89 9.45 12.44 9.21
CA LYS A 89 10.05 13.76 9.06
C LYS A 89 11.57 13.60 9.00
N ASP A 90 12.19 14.31 8.06
CA ASP A 90 13.65 14.43 7.95
C ASP A 90 14.25 15.17 9.16
#